data_AF-A0A8S3VY53-F1
#
_entry.id   AF-A0A8S3VY53-F1
#
_cell.length_a   1.000
_cell.length_b   1.000
_cell.length_c   1.000
_cell.angle_alpha   90.00
_cell.angle_beta   90.00
_cell.angle_gamma   90.00
#
_symmetry.space_group_name_H-M   'P 1'
#
loop_
_entity.id
_entity.type
_entity.pdbx_description
1 polymer ?
#
loop_
_entity_poly.entity_id
_entity_poly.type
_entity_poly.pdbx_seq_one_letter_code
_entity_poly.pdbx_strand_id
1 'polypeptide(L)'
;MSTAYFYFEVEADLSGEMRPELIVQQLISEAGKQLFGECGAPQADVLKVSPRGNILLRVHAHQHRRLRAALALCPKTVRVCAEAPSLQALI
;
A
#
# COMPACT_ATOMS: atom_id res chain seq x y z
N MET A 1 -15.48 -16.57 6.70
CA MET A 1 -15.20 -15.58 5.63
C MET A 1 -13.83 -15.88 5.06
N SER A 2 -13.70 -16.04 3.74
CA SER A 2 -12.39 -16.30 3.12
C SER A 2 -11.49 -15.08 3.29
N THR A 3 -10.39 -15.23 4.02
CA THR A 3 -9.34 -14.22 4.24
C THR A 3 -8.40 -14.17 3.05
N ALA A 4 -8.95 -13.96 1.85
CA ALA A 4 -8.13 -13.74 0.67
C ALA A 4 -7.42 -12.38 0.79
N TYR A 5 -6.15 -12.34 0.41
CA TYR A 5 -5.32 -11.14 0.39
C TYR A 5 -4.91 -10.79 -1.03
N PHE A 6 -4.56 -9.53 -1.24
CA PHE A 6 -3.85 -9.04 -2.41
C PHE A 6 -2.54 -8.39 -1.97
N TYR A 7 -1.54 -8.47 -2.83
CA TYR A 7 -0.20 -7.98 -2.56
C TYR A 7 0.16 -6.91 -3.58
N PHE A 8 0.87 -5.88 -3.13
CA PHE A 8 1.34 -4.78 -3.97
C PHE A 8 2.82 -4.57 -3.72
N GLU A 9 3.60 -4.48 -4.80
CA GLU A 9 4.91 -3.87 -4.77
C GLU A 9 4.77 -2.39 -5.12
N VAL A 10 5.26 -1.54 -4.23
CA VAL A 10 5.18 -0.09 -4.33
C VAL A 10 6.56 0.51 -4.16
N GLU A 11 6.97 1.41 -5.04
CA GLU A 11 8.17 2.21 -4.87
C GLU A 11 7.80 3.53 -4.20
N ALA A 12 8.52 3.90 -3.14
CA ALA A 12 8.42 5.21 -2.54
C ALA A 12 9.79 5.82 -2.22
N ASP A 13 9.96 7.11 -2.54
CA ASP A 13 11.12 7.88 -2.10
C ASP A 13 10.96 8.29 -0.63
N LEU A 14 11.56 7.51 0.25
CA LEU A 14 11.56 7.70 1.71
C LEU A 14 13.00 7.81 2.24
N SER A 15 13.90 8.31 1.41
CA SER A 15 15.32 8.41 1.75
C SER A 15 15.54 9.30 2.98
N GLY A 16 16.12 8.72 4.05
CA GLY A 16 16.44 9.44 5.29
C GLY A 16 15.39 9.35 6.40
N GLU A 17 14.26 8.66 6.17
CA GLU A 17 13.20 8.52 7.17
C GLU A 17 13.49 7.43 8.20
N MET A 18 13.28 7.74 9.49
CA MET A 18 13.53 6.79 10.58
C MET A 18 12.52 5.63 10.65
N ARG A 19 11.33 5.78 10.03
CA ARG A 19 10.23 4.79 10.05
C ARG A 19 9.41 4.84 8.75
N PRO A 20 9.97 4.38 7.62
CA PRO A 20 9.30 4.45 6.32
C PRO A 20 7.96 3.69 6.28
N GLU A 21 7.81 2.62 7.05
CA GLU A 21 6.55 1.87 7.15
C GLU A 21 5.38 2.70 7.70
N LEU A 22 5.62 3.54 8.71
CA LEU A 22 4.58 4.39 9.30
C LEU A 22 4.15 5.49 8.32
N ILE A 23 5.12 6.06 7.61
CA ILE A 23 4.85 7.10 6.62
C ILE A 23 3.99 6.55 5.49
N VAL A 24 4.32 5.36 4.98
CA VAL A 24 3.54 4.71 3.92
C VAL A 24 2.12 4.40 4.39
N GLN A 25 1.96 3.86 5.60
CA GLN A 25 0.64 3.61 6.17
C GLN A 25 -0.16 4.90 6.32
N GLN A 26 0.48 5.98 6.77
CA GLN A 26 -0.15 7.28 6.92
C GLN A 26 -0.58 7.86 5.56
N LEU A 27 0.30 7.83 4.55
CA LEU A 27 0.00 8.30 3.19
C LEU A 27 -1.18 7.54 2.58
N ILE A 28 -1.20 6.22 2.71
CA ILE A 28 -2.31 5.37 2.22
C ILE A 28 -3.61 5.71 2.96
N SER A 29 -3.53 5.85 4.28
CA SER A 29 -4.69 6.18 5.13
C SER A 29 -5.26 7.53 4.75
N GLU A 30 -4.43 8.57 4.64
CA GLU A 30 -4.83 9.92 4.27
C GLU A 30 -5.44 9.97 2.85
N ALA A 31 -4.79 9.35 1.86
CA ALA A 31 -5.32 9.28 0.49
C ALA A 31 -6.65 8.49 0.45
N GLY A 32 -6.75 7.41 1.22
CA GLY A 32 -7.97 6.64 1.36
C GLY A 32 -9.12 7.42 2.00
N LYS A 33 -8.82 8.19 3.05
CA LYS A 33 -9.80 9.06 3.72
C LYS A 33 -10.32 10.16 2.81
N GLN A 34 -9.46 10.74 1.98
CA GLN A 34 -9.86 11.75 0.99
C GLN A 34 -10.84 11.18 -0.04
N LEU A 35 -10.70 9.91 -0.44
CA LEU A 35 -11.57 9.25 -1.41
C LEU A 35 -12.86 8.68 -0.83
N PHE A 36 -12.74 8.04 0.33
CA PHE A 36 -13.78 7.14 0.85
C PHE A 36 -14.27 7.52 2.25
N GLY A 37 -13.74 8.61 2.83
CA GLY A 37 -13.99 9.02 4.21
C GLY A 37 -13.27 8.14 5.24
N GLU A 38 -13.40 8.51 6.52
CA GLU A 38 -12.73 7.86 7.66
C GLU A 38 -12.97 6.33 7.72
N CYS A 39 -14.22 5.90 7.51
CA CYS A 39 -14.58 4.47 7.56
C CYS A 39 -14.22 3.70 6.28
N GLY A 40 -13.97 4.41 5.18
CA GLY A 40 -13.76 3.82 3.87
C GLY A 40 -12.29 3.60 3.51
N ALA A 41 -11.37 4.23 4.25
CA ALA A 41 -9.94 4.14 4.02
C ALA A 41 -9.44 2.69 4.07
N PRO A 42 -8.64 2.25 3.09
CA PRO A 42 -8.13 0.89 3.06
C PRO A 42 -7.10 0.68 4.17
N GLN A 43 -7.12 -0.51 4.76
CA GLN A 43 -6.15 -0.94 5.76
C GLN A 43 -5.18 -1.92 5.11
N ALA A 44 -3.92 -1.48 4.96
CA ALA A 44 -2.86 -2.28 4.37
C ALA A 44 -1.75 -2.54 5.40
N ASP A 45 -1.31 -3.80 5.48
CA ASP A 45 -0.14 -4.19 6.24
C ASP A 45 1.12 -3.93 5.41
N VAL A 46 2.15 -3.37 6.03
CA VAL A 46 3.48 -3.28 5.43
C VAL A 46 4.26 -4.53 5.79
N LEU A 47 4.57 -5.37 4.81
CA LEU A 47 5.30 -6.62 5.01
C LEU A 47 6.82 -6.44 4.95
N LYS A 48 7.29 -5.50 4.14
CA LYS A 48 8.71 -5.22 3.94
C LYS A 48 8.91 -3.80 3.46
N VAL A 49 9.97 -3.16 3.94
CA VAL A 49 10.52 -1.94 3.35
C VAL A 49 11.99 -2.19 3.00
N SER A 50 12.34 -1.96 1.74
CA SER A 50 13.70 -2.06 1.23
C SER A 50 14.43 -0.72 1.41
N PRO A 51 15.73 -0.71 1.70
CA PRO A 51 16.54 0.52 1.71
C PRO A 51 16.53 1.28 0.37
N ARG A 52 16.14 0.61 -0.72
CA ARG A 52 16.02 1.18 -2.07
C ARG A 52 14.65 1.80 -2.37
N GLY A 53 13.74 1.88 -1.39
CA GLY A 53 12.41 2.47 -1.56
C GLY A 53 11.31 1.49 -1.98
N ASN A 54 11.63 0.22 -2.28
CA ASN A 54 10.60 -0.79 -2.56
C ASN A 54 9.90 -1.24 -1.29
N ILE A 55 8.58 -1.21 -1.30
CA ILE A 55 7.70 -1.57 -0.19
C ILE A 55 6.75 -2.66 -0.66
N LEU A 56 6.59 -3.68 0.18
CA LEU A 56 5.63 -4.75 -0.03
C LEU A 56 4.44 -4.55 0.88
N LEU A 57 3.26 -4.36 0.28
CA LEU A 57 2.00 -4.19 1.00
C LEU A 57 1.12 -5.43 0.85
N ARG A 58 0.33 -5.69 1.89
CA ARG A 58 -0.75 -6.69 1.88
C ARG A 58 -2.05 -6.05 2.28
N VAL A 59 -3.12 -6.37 1.57
CA VAL A 59 -4.46 -5.88 1.86
C VAL A 59 -5.48 -7.01 1.72
N HIS A 60 -6.57 -6.95 2.47
CA HIS A 60 -7.67 -7.87 2.24
C HIS A 60 -8.26 -7.70 0.83
N ALA A 61 -8.63 -8.81 0.18
CA ALA A 61 -9.11 -8.81 -1.20
C ALA A 61 -10.32 -7.90 -1.42
N HIS A 62 -11.22 -7.77 -0.44
CA HIS A 62 -12.38 -6.88 -0.53
C HIS A 62 -12.00 -5.37 -0.53
N GLN A 63 -10.79 -5.02 -0.09
CA GLN A 63 -10.28 -3.65 -0.08
C GLN A 63 -9.24 -3.39 -1.20
N HIS A 64 -8.92 -4.40 -2.02
CA HIS A 64 -7.96 -4.31 -3.12
C HIS A 64 -8.16 -3.06 -3.99
N ARG A 65 -9.39 -2.88 -4.50
CA ARG A 65 -9.72 -1.73 -5.37
C ARG A 65 -9.58 -0.39 -4.64
N ARG A 66 -9.88 -0.34 -3.35
CA ARG A 66 -9.75 0.88 -2.54
C ARG A 66 -8.30 1.24 -2.30
N LEU A 67 -7.46 0.25 -1.97
CA LEU A 67 -6.02 0.46 -1.84
C LEU A 67 -5.41 0.95 -3.15
N ARG A 68 -5.74 0.31 -4.27
CA ARG A 68 -5.25 0.72 -5.58
C ARG A 68 -5.64 2.16 -5.92
N ALA A 69 -6.88 2.56 -5.64
CA ALA A 69 -7.33 3.92 -5.83
C ALA A 69 -6.63 4.93 -4.90
N ALA A 70 -6.44 4.58 -3.62
CA ALA A 70 -5.70 5.41 -2.67
C ALA A 70 -4.25 5.62 -3.11
N LEU A 71 -3.55 4.54 -3.51
CA LEU A 71 -2.18 4.61 -4.02
C LEU A 71 -2.06 5.46 -5.29
N ALA A 72 -3.08 5.46 -6.15
CA ALA A 72 -3.12 6.30 -7.34
C ALA A 72 -3.30 7.80 -7.04
N LEU A 73 -3.83 8.15 -5.86
CA LEU A 73 -3.94 9.52 -5.38
C LEU A 73 -2.78 9.96 -4.48
N CYS A 74 -1.97 9.03 -3.99
CA CYS A 74 -0.78 9.39 -3.24
C CYS A 74 0.10 10.36 -4.06
N PRO A 75 0.87 11.24 -3.40
CA PRO A 75 1.79 12.15 -4.08
C PRO A 75 2.71 11.39 -5.05
N LYS A 76 3.29 12.11 -6.03
CA LYS A 76 4.19 11.55 -7.08
C LYS A 76 5.37 10.70 -6.56
N THR A 77 5.58 10.70 -5.24
CA THR A 77 6.57 9.89 -4.54
C THR A 77 6.17 8.43 -4.41
N VAL A 78 4.92 8.02 -4.68
CA VAL A 78 4.45 6.62 -4.54
C VAL A 78 4.04 6.06 -5.90
N ARG A 79 4.63 4.92 -6.29
CA ARG A 79 4.31 4.25 -7.55
C ARG A 79 4.04 2.76 -7.34
N VAL A 80 2.91 2.26 -7.85
CA VAL A 80 2.64 0.82 -7.90
C VAL A 80 3.47 0.19 -9.02
N CYS A 81 4.34 -0.75 -8.66
CA CYS A 81 5.18 -1.50 -9.60
C CYS A 81 4.48 -2.78 -10.06
N ALA A 82 3.91 -3.53 -9.13
CA ALA A 82 3.23 -4.79 -9.40
C ALA A 82 2.10 -5.04 -8.38
N GLU A 83 1.11 -5.84 -8.76
CA GLU A 83 0.07 -6.35 -7.85
C GLU A 83 -0.26 -7.81 -8.19
N ALA A 84 -0.53 -8.64 -7.18
CA ALA A 84 -0.86 -10.05 -7.39
C ALA A 84 -1.73 -10.62 -6.26
N PRO A 85 -2.52 -11.70 -6.52
CA PRO A 85 -3.34 -12.36 -5.49
C PRO A 85 -2.53 -13.25 -4.53
N SER A 86 -1.22 -13.44 -4.76
CA SER A 86 -0.34 -14.19 -3.87
C SER A 86 1.09 -13.64 -3.93
N LEU A 87 1.87 -13.84 -2.86
CA LEU A 87 3.29 -13.46 -2.82
C LEU A 87 4.11 -14.21 -3.88
N GLN A 88 3.78 -15.47 -4.12
CA GLN A 88 4.49 -16.31 -5.08
C GLN A 88 4.31 -15.83 -6.53
N ALA A 89 3.21 -15.15 -6.84
CA ALA A 89 2.99 -14.56 -8.16
C ALA A 89 3.63 -13.17 -8.31
N LEU A 90 4.19 -12.61 -7.22
CA LEU A 90 4.83 -11.29 -7.18
C LEU A 90 6.37 -11.37 -7.23
N ILE A 91 6.95 -12.55 -6.99
CA ILE A 91 8.40 -12.86 -6.97
C ILE A 91 8.77 -13.59 -8.26
#